data_AF-A0A7R9YUL2-F1
#
_entry.id   AF-A0A7R9YUL2-F1
#
_cell.length_a   1.000
_cell.length_b   1.000
_cell.length_c   1.000
_cell.angle_alpha   90.00
_cell.angle_beta   90.00
_cell.angle_gamma   90.00
#
_symmetry.space_group_name_H-M   'P 1'
#
loop_
_entity.id
_entity.type
_entity.pdbx_description
1 polymer ?
#
loop_
_entity_poly.entity_id
_entity_poly.type
_entity_poly.pdbx_seq_one_letter_code
_entity_poly.pdbx_strand_id
1 'polypeptide(L)'
;SQQVLERMFTLRPDQLEACKRKTDGREYRLQVVCVLLSDPVQCRWHWPTFSDLRINGMQYRVYARTHSTKLGANGRDEAASISVLCRASNLPTKLSFSCGDNREFAAAVQLARRRTMDEVKAMMRPPVTLDQAVARVQEQFHEDDDVQTERTVVSLKDPITGVRVDTPARFCGTRGLAPFDLDAFLSIAERTRKWQCPHSQQHLAVQELQVDTYMKAILAAVRGDAGVTEVEISPDGRWRPAGATGRFLDAGESFDRHAYNAECAERSGADGTRATVVKPDPEAASASSDEETDEEEELRAAARAVTGGAKRRREPSPDVIVIDDSDDEPGGLAPPVPTAQQQQQQQQQQMQQ
;
A
#
# COMPACT_ATOMS: atom_id res chain seq x y z
N SER A 1 -5.03 9.92 35.49
CA SER A 1 -3.76 9.97 36.24
C SER A 1 -2.64 9.96 35.22
N GLN A 2 -1.60 10.78 35.37
CA GLN A 2 -0.48 10.75 34.42
C GLN A 2 0.36 9.50 34.68
N GLN A 3 0.49 8.62 33.70
CA GLN A 3 1.40 7.49 33.79
C GLN A 3 2.80 7.96 33.44
N VAL A 4 3.82 7.55 34.19
CA VAL A 4 5.22 7.94 33.98
C VAL A 4 6.12 6.71 34.09
N LEU A 5 7.07 6.60 33.16
CA LEU A 5 8.08 5.56 33.08
C LEU A 5 9.45 6.21 32.89
N GLU A 6 10.40 5.90 33.76
CA GLU A 6 11.81 6.24 33.56
C GLU A 6 12.67 4.98 33.56
N ARG A 7 13.55 4.86 32.57
CA ARG A 7 14.49 3.76 32.43
C ARG A 7 15.83 4.26 31.94
N MET A 8 16.89 3.57 32.37
CA MET A 8 18.23 3.79 31.86
C MET A 8 18.66 2.54 31.10
N PHE A 9 19.35 2.73 29.98
CA PHE A 9 19.97 1.66 29.24
C PHE A 9 21.31 2.12 28.66
N THR A 10 22.21 1.19 28.42
CA THR A 10 23.52 1.47 27.84
C THR A 10 23.64 0.71 26.54
N LEU A 11 24.05 1.40 25.47
CA LEU A 11 24.34 0.77 24.19
C LEU A 11 25.79 0.31 24.17
N ARG A 12 25.99 -0.93 23.74
CA ARG A 12 27.33 -1.43 23.42
C ARG A 12 27.86 -0.74 22.15
N PRO A 13 29.19 -0.68 21.96
CA PRO A 13 29.79 -0.05 20.78
C PRO A 13 29.33 -0.66 19.44
N ASP A 14 29.18 -1.99 19.38
CA ASP A 14 28.67 -2.72 18.21
C ASP A 14 27.26 -2.28 17.82
N GLN A 15 26.39 -2.11 18.81
CA GLN A 15 24.98 -1.71 18.60
C GLN A 15 24.88 -0.27 18.09
N LEU A 16 25.69 0.62 18.65
CA LEU A 16 25.70 2.03 18.23
C LEU A 16 26.27 2.18 16.82
N GLU A 17 27.34 1.47 16.49
CA GLU A 17 27.95 1.54 15.17
C GLU A 17 27.01 0.99 14.08
N ALA A 18 26.30 -0.10 14.38
CA ALA A 18 25.27 -0.66 13.49
C ALA A 18 24.15 0.33 13.18
N CYS A 19 23.82 1.25 14.10
CA CYS A 19 22.82 2.29 13.88
C CYS A 19 23.34 3.49 13.08
N LYS A 20 24.66 3.72 13.08
CA LYS A 20 25.31 4.88 12.41
C LYS A 20 25.66 4.59 10.96
N ARG A 21 26.08 3.36 10.67
CA ARG A 21 26.53 2.95 9.33
C ARG A 21 25.74 1.76 8.84
N LYS A 22 25.48 1.72 7.53
CA LYS A 22 25.10 0.46 6.88
C LYS A 22 26.26 -0.51 7.04
N THR A 23 26.07 -1.53 7.86
CA THR A 23 27.07 -2.58 8.07
C THR A 23 26.68 -3.75 7.18
N ASP A 24 27.54 -4.14 6.24
CA ASP A 24 27.28 -5.23 5.28
C ASP A 24 25.98 -5.06 4.48
N GLY A 25 25.64 -3.81 4.11
CA GLY A 25 24.38 -3.50 3.41
C GLY A 25 23.11 -3.61 4.28
N ARG A 26 23.24 -3.97 5.57
CA ARG A 26 22.14 -4.04 6.52
C ARG A 26 21.93 -2.70 7.21
N GLU A 27 20.67 -2.29 7.31
CA GLU A 27 20.25 -1.08 8.02
C GLU A 27 19.66 -1.47 9.37
N TYR A 28 20.22 -0.93 10.46
CA TYR A 28 19.68 -1.09 11.81
C TYR A 28 19.16 0.23 12.33
N ARG A 29 18.08 0.16 13.12
CA ARG A 29 17.51 1.30 13.82
C ARG A 29 17.25 0.92 15.28
N LEU A 30 17.78 1.71 16.19
CA LEU A 30 17.34 1.72 17.57
C LEU A 30 15.98 2.41 17.65
N GLN A 31 15.00 1.70 18.18
CA GLN A 31 13.61 2.09 18.21
C GLN A 31 13.01 1.93 19.60
N VAL A 32 12.09 2.82 19.95
CA VAL A 32 11.13 2.61 21.03
C VAL A 32 9.79 2.26 20.39
N VAL A 33 9.17 1.17 20.85
CA VAL A 33 7.84 0.76 20.44
C VAL A 33 6.93 0.74 21.65
N CYS A 34 5.64 0.94 21.41
CA CYS A 34 4.60 0.82 22.43
C CYS A 34 3.48 -0.06 21.88
N VAL A 35 2.92 -0.92 22.72
CA VAL A 35 1.78 -1.77 22.40
C VAL A 35 0.72 -1.62 23.48
N LEU A 36 -0.55 -1.59 23.07
CA LEU A 36 -1.68 -1.67 23.99
C LEU A 36 -1.91 -3.14 24.35
N LEU A 37 -1.89 -3.47 25.65
CA LEU A 37 -2.00 -4.87 26.08
C LEU A 37 -3.35 -5.50 25.75
N SER A 38 -4.39 -4.68 25.67
CA SER A 38 -5.75 -5.06 25.28
C SER A 38 -6.09 -4.76 23.82
N ASP A 39 -5.10 -4.57 22.95
CA ASP A 39 -5.36 -4.30 21.53
C ASP A 39 -5.99 -5.52 20.85
N PRO A 40 -7.13 -5.37 20.13
CA PRO A 40 -7.68 -6.46 19.33
C PRO A 40 -6.75 -6.89 18.18
N VAL A 41 -5.87 -5.99 17.72
CA VAL A 41 -4.87 -6.29 16.69
C VAL A 41 -3.57 -6.68 17.38
N GLN A 42 -3.24 -7.97 17.32
CA GLN A 42 -2.04 -8.51 17.95
C GLN A 42 -0.77 -7.80 17.49
N CYS A 43 0.10 -7.48 18.45
CA CYS A 43 1.43 -6.91 18.23
C CYS A 43 1.47 -5.62 17.39
N ARG A 44 0.34 -4.91 17.25
CA ARG A 44 0.29 -3.62 16.58
C ARG A 44 0.94 -2.55 17.47
N TRP A 45 1.80 -1.73 16.88
CA TRP A 45 2.30 -0.54 17.55
C TRP A 45 1.14 0.42 17.82
N HIS A 46 1.01 0.84 19.08
CA HIS A 46 -0.07 1.65 19.58
C HIS A 46 0.46 2.56 20.68
N TRP A 47 0.66 3.84 20.36
CA TRP A 47 1.05 4.83 21.36
C TRP A 47 -0.16 5.29 22.16
N PRO A 48 -0.06 5.39 23.50
CA PRO A 48 -1.08 6.00 24.36
C PRO A 48 -1.39 7.43 23.92
N THR A 49 -2.52 8.03 24.31
CA THR A 49 -2.74 9.47 24.06
C THR A 49 -1.88 10.36 24.99
N PHE A 50 -1.56 11.58 24.54
CA PHE A 50 -0.74 12.56 25.28
C PHE A 50 0.65 12.06 25.72
N SER A 51 1.28 11.24 24.90
CA SER A 51 2.61 10.65 25.09
C SER A 51 3.69 11.70 24.90
N ASP A 52 4.56 11.80 25.91
CA ASP A 52 5.78 12.57 25.88
C ASP A 52 6.97 11.61 26.05
N LEU A 53 7.64 11.28 24.95
CA LEU A 53 8.86 10.47 24.94
C LEU A 53 10.07 11.40 24.92
N ARG A 54 10.99 11.22 25.86
CA ARG A 54 12.25 11.97 25.94
C ARG A 54 13.44 11.03 26.08
N ILE A 55 14.47 11.29 25.29
CA ILE A 55 15.77 10.59 25.34
C ILE A 55 16.83 11.61 25.75
N ASN A 56 17.47 11.37 26.89
CA ASN A 56 18.46 12.28 27.47
C ASN A 56 17.95 13.73 27.61
N GLY A 57 16.67 13.88 27.96
CA GLY A 57 15.96 15.16 28.08
C GLY A 57 15.44 15.74 26.76
N MET A 58 15.85 15.20 25.61
CA MET A 58 15.39 15.66 24.28
C MET A 58 14.09 14.97 23.90
N GLN A 59 13.08 15.75 23.54
CA GLN A 59 11.76 15.24 23.17
C GLN A 59 11.76 14.59 21.78
N TYR A 60 11.07 13.47 21.65
CA TYR A 60 10.79 12.79 20.38
C TYR A 60 9.27 12.69 20.18
N ARG A 61 8.77 13.18 19.04
CA ARG A 61 7.36 13.09 18.69
C ARG A 61 7.03 11.69 18.17
N VAL A 62 6.18 10.95 18.89
CA VAL A 62 5.85 9.55 18.57
C VAL A 62 4.65 9.37 17.62
N TYR A 63 3.90 10.44 17.33
CA TYR A 63 2.67 10.37 16.54
C TYR A 63 2.75 11.12 15.22
N ALA A 64 2.25 10.49 14.16
CA ALA A 64 1.77 11.20 12.98
C ALA A 64 0.42 11.88 13.24
N ARG A 65 -0.49 11.19 13.93
CA ARG A 65 -1.85 11.66 14.27
C ARG A 65 -1.88 12.73 15.37
N THR A 66 -3.05 13.35 15.56
CA THR A 66 -3.32 14.26 16.70
C THR A 66 -3.12 13.51 18.03
N HIS A 67 -2.33 14.12 18.92
CA HIS A 67 -1.88 13.50 20.17
C HIS A 67 -2.99 13.08 21.15
N SER A 68 -4.17 13.70 21.07
CA SER A 68 -5.35 13.38 21.87
C SER A 68 -6.22 12.27 21.27
N THR A 69 -6.07 11.96 19.98
CA THR A 69 -6.90 11.01 19.25
C THR A 69 -6.44 9.58 19.51
N LYS A 70 -7.36 8.70 19.88
CA LYS A 70 -7.10 7.27 20.03
C LYS A 70 -6.82 6.63 18.66
N LEU A 71 -5.98 5.61 18.63
CA LEU A 71 -5.72 4.88 17.38
C LEU A 71 -6.97 4.08 17.00
N GLY A 72 -7.50 4.34 15.79
CA GLY A 72 -8.64 3.62 15.24
C GLY A 72 -8.32 2.15 14.92
N ALA A 73 -9.32 1.35 14.52
CA ALA A 73 -9.14 -0.07 14.23
C ALA A 73 -8.11 -0.34 13.11
N ASN A 74 -8.14 0.48 12.04
CA ASN A 74 -7.23 0.35 10.91
C ASN A 74 -5.96 1.22 11.07
N GLY A 75 -5.91 2.13 12.05
CA GLY A 75 -4.73 2.97 12.28
C GLY A 75 -3.47 2.15 12.58
N ARG A 76 -2.31 2.64 12.15
CA ARG A 76 -0.99 2.06 12.44
C ARG A 76 -0.04 3.15 12.90
N ASP A 77 0.46 3.02 14.12
CA ASP A 77 1.50 3.90 14.61
C ASP A 77 2.89 3.45 14.17
N GLU A 78 3.86 4.35 14.31
CA GLU A 78 5.26 4.10 13.97
C GLU A 78 6.12 3.86 15.22
N ALA A 79 7.16 3.05 15.06
CA ALA A 79 8.22 2.99 16.04
C ALA A 79 8.98 4.31 16.09
N ALA A 80 9.27 4.79 17.30
CA ALA A 80 10.07 5.98 17.51
C ALA A 80 11.54 5.68 17.26
N SER A 81 12.13 6.21 16.19
CA SER A 81 13.54 5.97 15.87
C SER A 81 14.44 6.92 16.68
N ILE A 82 15.01 6.41 17.77
CA ILE A 82 15.78 7.20 18.73
C ILE A 82 17.29 7.17 18.49
N SER A 83 17.75 6.55 17.39
CA SER A 83 19.17 6.31 17.12
C SER A 83 20.01 7.58 17.18
N VAL A 84 19.48 8.70 16.67
CA VAL A 84 20.15 10.01 16.62
C VAL A 84 20.23 10.72 17.98
N LEU A 85 19.42 10.31 18.96
CA LEU A 85 19.34 10.93 20.28
C LEU A 85 20.31 10.29 21.30
N CYS A 86 20.95 9.18 20.92
CA CYS A 86 21.94 8.49 21.73
C CYS A 86 23.33 9.09 21.51
N ARG A 87 23.90 9.69 22.56
CA ARG A 87 25.09 10.57 22.46
C ARG A 87 26.43 9.82 22.28
N ALA A 88 26.62 8.68 22.93
CA ALA A 88 27.85 7.89 22.81
C ALA A 88 27.66 6.45 23.31
N SER A 89 28.51 5.53 22.85
CA SER A 89 28.54 4.15 23.36
C SER A 89 29.03 4.12 24.80
N ASN A 90 28.59 3.14 25.58
CA ASN A 90 28.99 2.94 26.98
C ASN A 90 28.59 4.06 27.96
N LEU A 91 27.83 5.08 27.52
CA LEU A 91 27.20 6.03 28.43
C LEU A 91 25.74 5.65 28.69
N PRO A 92 25.26 5.77 29.94
CA PRO A 92 23.85 5.59 30.25
C PRO A 92 22.98 6.56 29.45
N THR A 93 22.03 6.02 28.70
CA THR A 93 20.96 6.78 28.04
C THR A 93 19.72 6.74 28.92
N LYS A 94 19.22 7.93 29.28
CA LYS A 94 17.97 8.06 30.05
C LYS A 94 16.78 8.13 29.09
N LEU A 95 15.84 7.20 29.22
CA LEU A 95 14.52 7.24 28.61
C LEU A 95 13.51 7.69 29.66
N SER A 96 12.79 8.77 29.39
CA SER A 96 11.64 9.22 30.16
C SER A 96 10.41 9.20 29.25
N PHE A 97 9.33 8.59 29.70
CA PHE A 97 8.08 8.47 28.97
C PHE A 97 6.93 8.82 29.91
N SER A 98 5.99 9.65 29.46
CA SER A 98 4.76 9.89 30.20
C SER A 98 3.56 9.95 29.28
N CYS A 99 2.36 9.63 29.77
CA CYS A 99 1.13 9.74 28.98
C CYS A 99 -0.10 10.08 29.84
N GLY A 100 -1.16 10.54 29.18
CA GLY A 100 -2.46 10.87 29.78
C GLY A 100 -3.55 9.81 29.56
N ASP A 101 -3.18 8.68 28.97
CA ASP A 101 -4.09 7.54 28.74
C ASP A 101 -4.19 6.70 30.02
N ASN A 102 -5.36 6.14 30.32
CA ASN A 102 -5.54 5.27 31.49
C ASN A 102 -5.51 3.77 31.15
N ARG A 103 -5.36 3.41 29.87
CA ARG A 103 -5.21 2.00 29.44
C ARG A 103 -3.81 1.48 29.76
N GLU A 104 -3.64 0.16 29.73
CA GLU A 104 -2.37 -0.50 30.02
C GLU A 104 -1.55 -0.71 28.75
N PHE A 105 -0.32 -0.20 28.77
CA PHE A 105 0.60 -0.31 27.64
C PHE A 105 1.93 -0.91 28.09
N ALA A 106 2.59 -1.59 27.15
CA ALA A 106 3.98 -1.99 27.30
C ALA A 106 4.84 -1.20 26.30
N ALA A 107 5.94 -0.63 26.79
CA ALA A 107 6.96 0.01 25.97
C ALA A 107 8.24 -0.83 25.96
N ALA A 108 8.88 -0.94 24.80
CA ALA A 108 10.13 -1.67 24.63
C ALA A 108 11.15 -0.86 23.83
N VAL A 109 12.42 -0.97 24.20
CA VAL A 109 13.55 -0.47 23.42
C VAL A 109 14.15 -1.65 22.65
N GLN A 110 14.24 -1.53 21.33
CA GLN A 110 14.71 -2.61 20.46
C GLN A 110 15.67 -2.11 19.40
N LEU A 111 16.64 -2.96 19.05
CA LEU A 111 17.48 -2.76 17.87
C LEU A 111 16.87 -3.57 16.72
N ALA A 112 16.21 -2.88 15.79
CA ALA A 112 15.53 -3.50 14.67
C ALA A 112 16.42 -3.48 13.42
N ARG A 113 16.49 -4.61 12.70
CA ARG A 113 17.10 -4.70 11.37
C ARG A 113 16.02 -4.54 10.30
N ARG A 114 16.22 -3.64 9.34
CA ARG A 114 15.34 -3.55 8.16
C ARG A 114 15.52 -4.81 7.32
N ARG A 115 14.41 -5.44 6.95
CA ARG A 115 14.39 -6.52 5.96
C ARG A 115 14.41 -5.95 4.55
N THR A 116 15.14 -6.61 3.66
CA THR A 116 15.06 -6.33 2.22
C THR A 116 13.76 -6.89 1.65
N MET A 117 13.39 -6.46 0.43
CA MET A 117 12.21 -7.00 -0.24
C MET A 117 12.33 -8.50 -0.48
N ASP A 118 13.51 -9.00 -0.84
CA ASP A 118 13.75 -10.43 -1.04
C ASP A 118 13.59 -11.23 0.26
N GLU A 119 14.04 -10.68 1.39
CA GLU A 119 13.83 -11.31 2.70
C GLU A 119 12.34 -11.33 3.10
N VAL A 120 11.56 -10.31 2.70
CA VAL A 120 10.10 -10.30 2.91
C VAL A 120 9.43 -11.33 2.01
N LYS A 121 9.82 -11.41 0.72
CA LYS A 121 9.34 -12.44 -0.21
C LYS A 121 9.67 -13.85 0.28
N ALA A 122 10.83 -14.04 0.91
CA ALA A 122 11.22 -15.32 1.51
C ALA A 122 10.38 -15.72 2.73
N MET A 123 9.65 -14.78 3.36
CA MET A 123 8.71 -15.08 4.45
C MET A 123 7.33 -15.50 3.93
N MET A 124 7.05 -15.30 2.65
CA MET A 124 5.80 -15.70 2.02
C MET A 124 5.64 -17.22 2.00
N ARG A 125 4.41 -17.68 1.85
CA ARG A 125 4.14 -19.09 1.63
C ARG A 125 4.77 -19.52 0.29
N PRO A 126 5.47 -20.67 0.24
CA PRO A 126 6.00 -21.18 -1.02
C PRO A 126 4.85 -21.48 -2.01
N PRO A 127 5.04 -21.26 -3.32
CA PRO A 127 4.02 -21.58 -4.31
C PRO A 127 3.74 -23.09 -4.35
N VAL A 128 2.48 -23.44 -4.64
CA VAL A 128 2.05 -24.83 -4.85
C VAL A 128 2.26 -25.27 -6.29
N THR A 129 2.18 -26.57 -6.55
CA THR A 129 2.16 -27.13 -7.91
C THR A 129 0.93 -26.67 -8.68
N LEU A 130 0.96 -26.75 -10.02
CA LEU A 130 -0.18 -26.37 -10.85
C LEU A 130 -1.42 -27.24 -10.54
N ASP A 131 -1.24 -28.55 -10.36
CA ASP A 131 -2.33 -29.48 -10.03
C ASP A 131 -3.01 -29.13 -8.70
N GLN A 132 -2.22 -28.82 -7.67
CA GLN A 132 -2.75 -28.34 -6.38
C GLN A 132 -3.47 -26.99 -6.53
N ALA A 133 -2.97 -26.10 -7.39
CA ALA A 133 -3.60 -24.82 -7.65
C ALA A 133 -4.93 -24.97 -8.39
N VAL A 134 -5.02 -25.92 -9.34
CA VAL A 134 -6.26 -26.28 -10.05
C VAL A 134 -7.26 -26.91 -9.10
N ALA A 135 -6.85 -27.86 -8.27
CA ALA A 135 -7.70 -28.49 -7.25
C ALA A 135 -8.32 -27.44 -6.31
N ARG A 136 -7.52 -26.47 -5.84
CA ARG A 136 -8.03 -25.34 -5.05
C ARG A 136 -9.10 -24.52 -5.79
N VAL A 137 -8.90 -24.27 -7.09
CA VAL A 137 -9.89 -23.52 -7.89
C VAL A 137 -11.19 -24.32 -7.98
N GLN A 138 -11.11 -25.62 -8.25
CA GLN A 138 -12.27 -26.52 -8.30
C GLN A 138 -13.01 -26.56 -6.96
N GLU A 139 -12.29 -26.72 -5.84
CA GLU A 139 -12.86 -26.70 -4.48
C GLU A 139 -13.64 -25.42 -4.20
N GLN A 140 -13.17 -24.25 -4.66
CA GLN A 140 -13.88 -22.99 -4.48
C GLN A 140 -15.25 -22.94 -5.17
N PHE A 141 -15.45 -23.68 -6.27
CA PHE A 141 -16.76 -23.79 -6.92
C PHE A 141 -17.67 -24.84 -6.26
N HIS A 142 -17.11 -25.83 -5.56
CA HIS A 142 -17.87 -26.90 -4.90
C HIS A 142 -18.35 -26.52 -3.50
N GLU A 143 -17.67 -25.61 -2.80
CA GLU A 143 -18.12 -25.15 -1.47
C GLU A 143 -19.38 -24.25 -1.53
N ASP A 144 -19.71 -23.68 -2.68
CA ASP A 144 -20.87 -22.80 -2.89
C ASP A 144 -22.13 -23.60 -3.31
N ASP A 145 -22.41 -24.72 -2.61
CA ASP A 145 -23.48 -25.69 -2.91
C ASP A 145 -24.91 -25.11 -2.98
N ASP A 146 -25.14 -23.88 -2.49
CA ASP A 146 -26.45 -23.20 -2.53
C ASP A 146 -26.65 -22.30 -3.77
N VAL A 147 -25.59 -21.99 -4.52
CA VAL A 147 -25.65 -21.17 -5.75
C VAL A 147 -24.73 -21.80 -6.78
N GLN A 148 -25.31 -22.54 -7.74
CA GLN A 148 -24.59 -23.09 -8.90
C GLN A 148 -24.02 -21.96 -9.78
N THR A 149 -22.89 -21.40 -9.38
CA THR A 149 -22.15 -20.45 -10.21
C THR A 149 -21.48 -21.25 -11.31
N GLU A 150 -22.11 -21.30 -12.49
CA GLU A 150 -21.63 -22.12 -13.60
C GLU A 150 -20.23 -21.70 -14.09
N ARG A 151 -19.86 -20.41 -13.95
CA ARG A 151 -18.59 -19.82 -14.40
C ARG A 151 -18.30 -18.52 -13.64
N THR A 152 -17.03 -18.21 -13.45
CA THR A 152 -16.58 -16.95 -12.85
C THR A 152 -15.72 -16.16 -13.84
N VAL A 153 -16.06 -14.89 -14.06
CA VAL A 153 -15.24 -13.97 -14.85
C VAL A 153 -14.22 -13.31 -13.93
N VAL A 154 -12.95 -13.35 -14.32
CA VAL A 154 -11.82 -12.80 -13.56
C VAL A 154 -11.03 -11.81 -14.40
N SER A 155 -10.80 -10.62 -13.85
CA SER A 155 -9.90 -9.64 -14.43
C SER A 155 -8.43 -10.04 -14.25
N LEU A 156 -7.66 -9.87 -15.32
CA LEU A 156 -6.20 -10.02 -15.33
C LEU A 156 -5.47 -8.69 -15.00
N LYS A 157 -6.23 -7.63 -14.72
CA LYS A 157 -5.71 -6.35 -14.25
C LYS A 157 -5.61 -6.34 -12.74
N ASP A 158 -4.53 -5.75 -12.25
CA ASP A 158 -4.27 -5.53 -10.85
C ASP A 158 -5.24 -4.47 -10.29
N PRO A 159 -5.97 -4.75 -9.19
CA PRO A 159 -6.87 -3.77 -8.57
C PRO A 159 -6.15 -2.53 -8.04
N ILE A 160 -4.85 -2.64 -7.74
CA ILE A 160 -4.06 -1.53 -7.19
C ILE A 160 -3.62 -0.58 -8.31
N THR A 161 -2.99 -1.10 -9.35
CA THR A 161 -2.37 -0.29 -10.40
C THR A 161 -3.25 -0.09 -11.62
N GLY A 162 -4.28 -0.91 -11.81
CA GLY A 162 -5.15 -0.91 -12.99
C GLY A 162 -4.47 -1.45 -14.27
N VAL A 163 -3.20 -1.86 -14.19
CA VAL A 163 -2.46 -2.48 -15.30
C VAL A 163 -2.51 -4.00 -15.20
N ARG A 164 -2.11 -4.72 -16.25
CA ARG A 164 -2.03 -6.19 -16.22
C ARG A 164 -1.07 -6.63 -15.11
N VAL A 165 -1.50 -7.61 -14.31
CA VAL A 165 -0.67 -8.25 -13.29
C VAL A 165 0.55 -8.90 -13.93
N ASP A 166 1.75 -8.64 -13.41
CA ASP A 166 2.98 -9.29 -13.86
C ASP A 166 3.29 -10.52 -12.98
N THR A 167 3.34 -10.32 -11.66
CA THR A 167 3.52 -11.40 -10.70
C THR A 167 2.25 -11.57 -9.88
N PRO A 168 1.36 -12.53 -10.24
CA PRO A 168 0.11 -12.70 -9.53
C PRO A 168 0.34 -13.25 -8.14
N ALA A 169 -0.27 -12.59 -7.16
CA ALA A 169 -0.30 -13.01 -5.78
C ALA A 169 -1.74 -13.12 -5.26
N ARG A 170 -1.88 -13.92 -4.21
CA ARG A 170 -3.09 -14.08 -3.43
C ARG A 170 -2.76 -14.32 -1.96
N PHE A 171 -3.74 -14.11 -1.10
CA PHE A 171 -3.70 -14.61 0.26
C PHE A 171 -4.37 -15.98 0.34
N CYS A 172 -3.74 -16.95 1.00
CA CYS A 172 -4.29 -18.29 1.14
C CYS A 172 -5.62 -18.31 1.90
N GLY A 173 -5.80 -17.41 2.87
CA GLY A 173 -7.01 -17.30 3.69
C GLY A 173 -8.20 -16.58 3.02
N THR A 174 -8.04 -16.04 1.81
CA THR A 174 -9.11 -15.28 1.13
C THR A 174 -9.81 -16.10 0.06
N ARG A 175 -11.14 -15.98 0.03
CA ARG A 175 -12.01 -16.43 -1.07
C ARG A 175 -11.88 -15.47 -2.26
N GLY A 176 -11.99 -16.02 -3.47
CA GLY A 176 -11.83 -15.28 -4.73
C GLY A 176 -10.67 -15.76 -5.59
N LEU A 177 -10.88 -15.67 -6.90
CA LEU A 177 -9.95 -16.11 -7.95
C LEU A 177 -9.13 -14.96 -8.55
N ALA A 178 -9.55 -13.71 -8.32
CA ALA A 178 -8.85 -12.54 -8.86
C ALA A 178 -7.47 -12.36 -8.20
N PRO A 179 -6.39 -12.30 -9.00
CA PRO A 179 -5.06 -12.01 -8.49
C PRO A 179 -4.92 -10.51 -8.15
N PHE A 180 -3.84 -10.17 -7.45
CA PHE A 180 -3.29 -8.82 -7.43
C PHE A 180 -1.79 -8.89 -7.72
N ASP A 181 -1.18 -7.77 -8.12
CA ASP A 181 0.25 -7.75 -8.38
C ASP A 181 1.07 -7.74 -7.09
N LEU A 182 2.03 -8.68 -7.00
CA LEU A 182 2.82 -8.89 -5.79
C LEU A 182 3.68 -7.67 -5.44
N ASP A 183 4.37 -7.09 -6.42
CA ASP A 183 5.31 -6.01 -6.17
C ASP A 183 4.58 -4.70 -5.87
N ALA A 184 3.48 -4.44 -6.57
CA ALA A 184 2.58 -3.34 -6.24
C ALA A 184 2.04 -3.47 -4.81
N PHE A 185 1.57 -4.66 -4.44
CA PHE A 185 1.06 -4.93 -3.10
C PHE A 185 2.12 -4.72 -2.02
N LEU A 186 3.32 -5.28 -2.18
CA LEU A 186 4.40 -5.13 -1.20
C LEU A 186 4.85 -3.68 -1.05
N SER A 187 4.82 -2.88 -2.12
CA SER A 187 5.09 -1.44 -2.07
C SER A 187 4.04 -0.69 -1.24
N ILE A 188 2.76 -1.03 -1.40
CA ILE A 188 1.69 -0.45 -0.56
C ILE A 188 1.84 -0.89 0.89
N ALA A 189 2.04 -2.19 1.14
CA ALA A 189 2.20 -2.73 2.48
C ALA A 189 3.39 -2.11 3.24
N GLU A 190 4.50 -1.83 2.55
CA GLU A 190 5.64 -1.14 3.15
C GLU A 190 5.28 0.28 3.66
N ARG A 191 4.48 1.02 2.90
CA ARG A 191 4.09 2.39 3.27
C ARG A 191 2.98 2.42 4.31
N THR A 192 1.89 1.67 4.09
CA THR A 192 0.70 1.69 4.96
C THR A 192 0.90 0.85 6.22
N ARG A 193 1.88 -0.06 6.21
CA ARG A 193 2.16 -1.04 7.29
C ARG A 193 0.97 -1.97 7.54
N LYS A 194 0.19 -2.23 6.49
CA LYS A 194 -1.00 -3.08 6.50
C LYS A 194 -0.80 -4.24 5.53
N TRP A 195 -1.14 -5.43 6.00
CA TRP A 195 -1.25 -6.64 5.19
C TRP A 195 -2.72 -6.87 4.86
N GLN A 196 -3.31 -5.92 4.14
CA GLN A 196 -4.74 -5.90 3.87
C GLN A 196 -5.01 -6.37 2.44
N CYS A 197 -5.83 -7.40 2.27
CA CYS A 197 -6.17 -7.91 0.94
C CYS A 197 -6.86 -6.82 0.10
N PRO A 198 -6.38 -6.51 -1.12
CA PRO A 198 -6.99 -5.50 -1.98
C PRO A 198 -8.44 -5.81 -2.36
N HIS A 199 -8.81 -7.10 -2.40
CA HIS A 199 -10.13 -7.57 -2.80
C HIS A 199 -11.12 -7.67 -1.63
N SER A 200 -10.72 -8.35 -0.54
CA SER A 200 -11.63 -8.61 0.59
C SER A 200 -11.50 -7.61 1.73
N GLN A 201 -10.52 -6.70 1.69
CA GLN A 201 -10.19 -5.75 2.76
C GLN A 201 -9.84 -6.39 4.12
N GLN A 202 -9.67 -7.72 4.15
CA GLN A 202 -9.30 -8.48 5.34
C GLN A 202 -7.81 -8.27 5.67
N HIS A 203 -7.49 -8.11 6.96
CA HIS A 203 -6.11 -8.08 7.45
C HIS A 203 -5.60 -9.51 7.65
N LEU A 204 -4.50 -9.84 6.97
CA LEU A 204 -3.87 -11.16 6.96
C LEU A 204 -2.38 -11.02 7.32
N ALA A 205 -1.61 -12.11 7.24
CA ALA A 205 -0.17 -12.10 7.51
C ALA A 205 0.66 -12.33 6.23
N VAL A 206 1.90 -11.85 6.21
CA VAL A 206 2.82 -12.09 5.08
C VAL A 206 3.05 -13.59 4.82
N GLN A 207 2.97 -14.43 5.86
CA GLN A 207 3.09 -15.89 5.77
C GLN A 207 1.89 -16.54 5.06
N GLU A 208 0.79 -15.82 4.90
CA GLU A 208 -0.37 -16.26 4.14
C GLU A 208 -0.35 -15.76 2.69
N LEU A 209 0.55 -14.84 2.35
CA LEU A 209 0.74 -14.35 1.00
C LEU A 209 1.49 -15.42 0.17
N GLN A 210 1.06 -15.64 -1.07
CA GLN A 210 1.61 -16.65 -1.96
C GLN A 210 1.54 -16.16 -3.41
N VAL A 211 2.50 -16.54 -4.24
CA VAL A 211 2.36 -16.41 -5.70
C VAL A 211 1.26 -17.36 -6.18
N ASP A 212 0.30 -16.85 -6.95
CA ASP A 212 -0.80 -17.67 -7.47
C ASP A 212 -0.33 -18.46 -8.70
N THR A 213 0.00 -19.74 -8.51
CA THR A 213 0.48 -20.62 -9.58
C THR A 213 -0.55 -20.79 -10.70
N TYR A 214 -1.84 -20.87 -10.38
CA TYR A 214 -2.90 -21.04 -11.38
C TYR A 214 -2.97 -19.81 -12.27
N MET A 215 -3.04 -18.63 -11.64
CA MET A 215 -3.17 -17.39 -12.39
C MET A 215 -1.89 -16.98 -13.11
N LYS A 216 -0.73 -17.39 -12.58
CA LYS A 216 0.56 -17.28 -13.28
C LYS A 216 0.58 -18.08 -14.58
N ALA A 217 -0.01 -19.28 -14.59
CA ALA A 217 -0.06 -20.11 -15.79
C ALA A 217 -0.95 -19.47 -16.87
N ILE A 218 -2.13 -18.96 -16.50
CA ILE A 218 -3.02 -18.22 -17.41
C ILE A 218 -2.35 -16.96 -17.95
N LEU A 219 -1.77 -16.12 -17.08
CA LEU A 219 -1.06 -14.91 -17.49
C LEU A 219 0.13 -15.20 -18.42
N ALA A 220 0.81 -16.32 -18.23
CA ALA A 220 1.87 -16.76 -19.13
C ALA A 220 1.32 -17.17 -20.51
N ALA A 221 0.20 -17.90 -20.54
CA ALA A 221 -0.45 -18.31 -21.79
C ALA A 221 -0.89 -17.10 -22.64
N VAL A 222 -1.46 -16.06 -22.01
CA VAL A 222 -1.94 -14.86 -22.73
C VAL A 222 -0.92 -13.72 -22.81
N ARG A 223 0.35 -13.96 -22.48
CA ARG A 223 1.39 -12.91 -22.42
C ARG A 223 1.53 -12.14 -23.75
N GLY A 224 1.35 -12.82 -24.88
CA GLY A 224 1.42 -12.23 -26.23
C GLY A 224 0.17 -11.45 -26.63
N ASP A 225 -0.92 -11.56 -25.89
CA ASP A 225 -2.23 -11.05 -26.27
C ASP A 225 -2.73 -9.99 -25.29
N ALA A 226 -2.17 -8.79 -25.41
CA ALA A 226 -2.51 -7.65 -24.55
C ALA A 226 -4.02 -7.36 -24.48
N GLY A 227 -4.78 -7.69 -25.52
CA GLY A 227 -6.24 -7.50 -25.59
C GLY A 227 -7.07 -8.42 -24.68
N VAL A 228 -6.52 -9.53 -24.15
CA VAL A 228 -7.26 -10.45 -23.27
C VAL A 228 -7.21 -9.95 -21.83
N THR A 229 -8.09 -9.04 -21.44
CA THR A 229 -8.06 -8.42 -20.09
C THR A 229 -8.80 -9.21 -19.03
N GLU A 230 -9.68 -10.13 -19.44
CA GLU A 230 -10.54 -10.92 -18.56
C GLU A 230 -10.61 -12.36 -19.08
N VAL A 231 -10.79 -13.30 -18.16
CA VAL A 231 -10.97 -14.73 -18.46
C VAL A 231 -12.20 -15.27 -17.76
N GLU A 232 -12.87 -16.22 -18.39
CA GLU A 232 -13.91 -17.04 -17.78
C GLU A 232 -13.28 -18.33 -17.26
N ILE A 233 -13.53 -18.66 -15.99
CA ILE A 233 -13.08 -19.89 -15.34
C ILE A 233 -14.29 -20.77 -15.06
N SER A 234 -14.21 -22.04 -15.44
CA SER A 234 -15.24 -23.06 -15.18
C SER A 234 -14.96 -23.87 -13.92
N PRO A 235 -15.98 -24.55 -13.33
CA PRO A 235 -15.85 -25.37 -12.13
C PRO A 235 -14.84 -26.51 -12.22
N ASP A 236 -14.53 -26.98 -13.44
CA ASP A 236 -13.47 -27.96 -13.70
C ASP A 236 -12.05 -27.34 -13.66
N GLY A 237 -11.94 -26.04 -13.35
CA GLY A 237 -10.68 -25.31 -13.27
C GLY A 237 -10.10 -24.92 -14.63
N ARG A 238 -10.82 -25.16 -15.73
CA ARG A 238 -10.39 -24.69 -17.06
C ARG A 238 -10.78 -23.23 -17.28
N TRP A 239 -10.17 -22.61 -18.28
CA TRP A 239 -10.36 -21.18 -18.54
C TRP A 239 -10.47 -20.87 -20.04
N ARG A 240 -11.02 -19.70 -20.37
CA ARG A 240 -10.97 -19.13 -21.72
C ARG A 240 -10.99 -17.60 -21.67
N PRO A 241 -10.63 -16.89 -22.75
CA PRO A 241 -10.87 -15.45 -22.83
C PRO A 241 -12.35 -15.12 -22.59
N ALA A 242 -12.64 -14.11 -21.78
CA ALA A 242 -14.02 -13.71 -21.49
C ALA A 242 -14.75 -13.26 -22.77
N GLY A 243 -16.01 -13.67 -22.92
CA GLY A 243 -16.82 -13.41 -24.10
C GLY A 243 -16.49 -14.26 -25.33
N ALA A 244 -15.50 -15.15 -25.24
CA ALA A 244 -15.23 -16.11 -26.30
C ALA A 244 -16.26 -17.26 -26.29
N THR A 245 -16.57 -17.80 -27.46
CA THR A 245 -17.47 -18.95 -27.62
C THR A 245 -16.71 -20.28 -27.74
N GLY A 246 -15.38 -20.22 -27.76
CA GLY A 246 -14.51 -21.39 -27.88
C GLY A 246 -14.52 -22.30 -26.66
N ARG A 247 -13.77 -23.41 -26.78
CA ARG A 247 -13.58 -24.38 -25.71
C ARG A 247 -12.80 -23.76 -24.54
N PHE A 248 -12.96 -24.36 -23.37
CA PHE A 248 -12.11 -24.08 -22.23
C PHE A 248 -10.77 -24.82 -22.38
N LEU A 249 -9.71 -24.16 -21.93
CA LEU A 249 -8.31 -24.57 -21.97
C LEU A 249 -7.87 -24.97 -20.56
N ASP A 250 -6.98 -25.95 -20.45
CA ASP A 250 -6.35 -26.26 -19.17
C ASP A 250 -5.40 -25.13 -18.77
N ALA A 251 -5.18 -24.91 -17.46
CA ALA A 251 -4.38 -23.77 -16.97
C ALA A 251 -2.93 -23.75 -17.48
N GLY A 252 -2.35 -24.91 -17.79
CA GLY A 252 -1.00 -25.04 -18.35
C GLY A 252 -0.94 -25.12 -19.87
N GLU A 253 -2.08 -25.03 -20.56
CA GLU A 253 -2.15 -25.12 -22.01
C GLU A 253 -1.65 -23.83 -22.67
N SER A 254 -0.90 -23.95 -23.78
CA SER A 254 -0.48 -22.80 -24.58
C SER A 254 -1.68 -22.16 -25.29
N PHE A 255 -1.70 -20.83 -25.35
CA PHE A 255 -2.75 -20.08 -26.04
C PHE A 255 -2.18 -19.33 -27.25
N ASP A 256 -2.76 -19.57 -28.43
CA ASP A 256 -2.58 -18.74 -29.62
C ASP A 256 -3.94 -18.17 -30.03
N ARG A 257 -4.07 -16.85 -29.97
CA ARG A 257 -5.35 -16.19 -30.23
C ARG A 257 -5.87 -16.40 -31.66
N HIS A 258 -4.99 -16.49 -32.67
CA HIS A 258 -5.44 -16.66 -34.05
C HIS A 258 -5.97 -18.07 -34.29
N ALA A 259 -5.25 -19.08 -33.82
CA ALA A 259 -5.69 -20.48 -33.88
C ALA A 259 -6.99 -20.69 -33.08
N TYR A 260 -7.06 -20.13 -31.87
CA TYR A 260 -8.24 -20.22 -31.03
C TYR A 260 -9.48 -19.56 -31.67
N ASN A 261 -9.31 -18.37 -32.25
CA ASN A 261 -10.40 -17.67 -32.94
C ASN A 261 -10.86 -18.41 -34.21
N ALA A 262 -9.94 -19.03 -34.95
CA ALA A 262 -10.29 -19.87 -36.09
C ALA A 262 -11.15 -21.08 -35.68
N GLU A 263 -10.76 -21.78 -34.60
CA GLU A 263 -11.56 -22.89 -34.04
C GLU A 263 -12.96 -22.41 -33.62
N CYS A 264 -13.06 -21.21 -33.03
CA CYS A 264 -14.35 -20.62 -32.65
C CYS A 264 -15.24 -20.31 -33.86
N ALA A 265 -14.66 -19.80 -34.95
CA ALA A 265 -15.36 -19.48 -36.19
C ALA A 265 -15.90 -20.75 -36.88
N GLU A 266 -15.12 -21.82 -36.90
CA GLU A 266 -15.55 -23.10 -37.45
C GLU A 266 -16.72 -23.71 -36.67
N ARG A 267 -16.67 -23.64 -35.32
CA ARG A 267 -17.77 -24.13 -34.46
C ARG A 267 -19.04 -23.30 -34.58
N SER A 268 -18.92 -21.97 -34.72
CA SER A 268 -20.07 -21.08 -34.90
C SER A 268 -20.69 -21.17 -36.31
N GLY A 269 -19.97 -21.72 -37.29
CA GLY A 269 -20.52 -22.07 -38.60
C GLY A 269 -21.46 -23.28 -38.61
N ALA A 270 -21.56 -24.03 -37.50
CA ALA A 270 -22.39 -25.23 -37.37
C ALA A 270 -23.70 -25.03 -36.59
N ASP A 271 -23.90 -23.88 -35.93
CA ASP A 271 -25.13 -23.59 -35.19
C ASP A 271 -25.60 -22.16 -35.48
N GLY A 272 -26.50 -22.06 -36.47
CA GLY A 272 -27.17 -20.82 -36.84
C GLY A 272 -28.25 -20.45 -35.83
N THR A 273 -27.86 -19.98 -34.64
CA THR A 273 -28.79 -19.31 -33.74
C THR A 273 -28.20 -17.97 -33.28
N ARG A 274 -28.77 -16.90 -33.85
CA ARG A 274 -28.45 -15.49 -33.57
C ARG A 274 -28.77 -15.16 -32.11
N ALA A 275 -27.75 -15.00 -31.28
CA ALA A 275 -27.90 -14.40 -29.96
C ALA A 275 -28.29 -12.91 -30.11
N THR A 276 -29.47 -12.54 -29.63
CA THR A 276 -29.89 -11.15 -29.47
C THR A 276 -29.13 -10.52 -28.33
N VAL A 277 -28.25 -9.56 -28.65
CA VAL A 277 -27.62 -8.66 -27.68
C VAL A 277 -28.70 -7.77 -27.08
N VAL A 278 -29.06 -8.01 -25.82
CA VAL A 278 -29.80 -7.03 -25.01
C VAL A 278 -28.76 -6.10 -24.38
N LYS A 279 -28.77 -4.84 -24.80
CA LYS A 279 -28.05 -3.76 -24.08
C LYS A 279 -28.79 -3.47 -22.77
N PRO A 280 -28.12 -3.35 -21.61
CA PRO A 280 -28.73 -2.67 -20.48
C PRO A 280 -28.72 -1.15 -20.72
N ASP A 281 -29.85 -0.51 -20.43
CA ASP A 281 -30.02 0.94 -20.41
C ASP A 281 -29.21 1.59 -19.27
N PRO A 282 -28.75 2.85 -19.41
CA PRO A 282 -27.98 3.56 -18.40
C PRO A 282 -28.87 4.50 -17.57
N GLU A 283 -29.12 4.17 -16.31
CA GLU A 283 -29.51 5.10 -15.23
C GLU A 283 -29.45 4.31 -13.91
N ALA A 284 -28.94 4.78 -12.77
CA ALA A 284 -28.60 6.13 -12.35
C ALA A 284 -27.39 6.06 -11.40
N ALA A 285 -26.38 6.91 -11.65
CA ALA A 285 -25.38 7.23 -10.65
C ALA A 285 -26.02 8.19 -9.64
N SER A 286 -26.44 7.66 -8.49
CA SER A 286 -26.72 8.49 -7.33
C SER A 286 -25.38 8.96 -6.74
N ALA A 287 -25.07 10.23 -6.97
CA ALA A 287 -24.05 10.93 -6.22
C ALA A 287 -24.45 10.96 -4.74
N SER A 288 -23.71 10.26 -3.89
CA SER A 288 -23.74 10.48 -2.45
C SER A 288 -22.45 11.15 -2.03
N SER A 289 -22.63 12.31 -1.40
CA SER A 289 -21.66 13.26 -0.87
C SER A 289 -20.51 12.61 -0.11
N ASP A 290 -19.31 13.14 -0.39
CA ASP A 290 -18.03 12.83 0.24
C ASP A 290 -18.06 12.99 1.77
N GLU A 291 -17.82 11.88 2.47
CA GLU A 291 -16.88 11.84 3.57
C GLU A 291 -15.89 10.72 3.24
N GLU A 292 -14.87 11.04 2.43
CA GLU A 292 -13.71 10.14 2.28
C GLU A 292 -13.13 9.94 3.69
N THR A 293 -13.19 8.72 4.20
CA THR A 293 -12.41 8.37 5.38
C THR A 293 -10.94 8.52 5.02
N ASP A 294 -10.12 9.06 5.94
CA ASP A 294 -8.66 9.20 5.80
C ASP A 294 -7.97 7.89 5.29
N GLU A 295 -8.64 6.75 5.45
CA GLU A 295 -8.20 5.40 5.08
C GLU A 295 -8.25 5.12 3.57
N GLU A 296 -9.34 5.46 2.89
CA GLU A 296 -9.43 5.26 1.44
C GLU A 296 -8.49 6.20 0.69
N GLU A 297 -8.32 7.43 1.20
CA GLU A 297 -7.35 8.39 0.66
C GLU A 297 -5.92 7.87 0.83
N GLU A 298 -5.57 7.28 1.98
CA GLU A 298 -4.25 6.69 2.21
C GLU A 298 -3.97 5.53 1.23
N LEU A 299 -4.96 4.66 0.99
CA LEU A 299 -4.88 3.54 0.03
C LEU A 299 -4.88 4.00 -1.44
N ARG A 300 -5.55 5.10 -1.76
CA ARG A 300 -5.49 5.74 -3.09
C ARG A 300 -4.16 6.47 -3.29
N ALA A 301 -3.65 7.18 -2.29
CA ALA A 301 -2.37 7.88 -2.34
C ALA A 301 -1.19 6.90 -2.43
N ALA A 302 -1.19 5.89 -1.56
CA ALA A 302 -1.22 4.49 -1.95
C ALA A 302 -0.89 4.10 -3.41
N ALA A 303 -1.91 3.57 -4.07
CA ALA A 303 -1.93 3.20 -5.47
C ALA A 303 -1.34 4.27 -6.43
N ARG A 304 -1.61 5.56 -6.19
CA ARG A 304 -1.12 6.69 -7.02
C ARG A 304 0.40 6.81 -7.01
N ALA A 305 1.06 6.57 -5.88
CA ALA A 305 2.53 6.63 -5.84
C ALA A 305 3.17 5.44 -6.58
N VAL A 306 2.50 4.27 -6.57
CA VAL A 306 2.96 3.08 -7.30
C VAL A 306 2.82 3.30 -8.82
N THR A 307 1.68 3.83 -9.26
CA THR A 307 1.39 4.11 -10.68
C THR A 307 2.11 5.36 -11.22
N GLY A 308 2.39 6.35 -10.35
CA GLY A 308 3.03 7.61 -10.70
C GLY A 308 4.54 7.54 -10.98
N GLY A 309 5.20 6.42 -10.64
CA GLY A 309 6.64 6.19 -10.91
C GLY A 309 7.00 6.04 -12.39
N ALA A 310 6.01 5.91 -13.29
CA ALA A 310 6.19 5.73 -14.72
C ALA A 310 6.12 7.04 -15.54
N LYS A 311 6.47 8.20 -14.97
CA LYS A 311 6.68 9.42 -15.78
C LYS A 311 8.07 9.41 -16.40
N ARG A 312 8.11 9.12 -17.70
CA ARG A 312 9.24 9.30 -18.63
C ARG A 312 9.97 10.61 -18.30
N ARG A 313 11.26 10.51 -17.99
CA ARG A 313 12.20 11.63 -17.96
C ARG A 313 12.27 12.22 -19.37
N ARG A 314 11.49 13.27 -19.64
CA ARG A 314 11.65 14.09 -20.85
C ARG A 314 12.92 14.92 -20.67
N GLU A 315 13.88 14.75 -21.56
CA GLU A 315 15.01 15.66 -21.68
C GLU A 315 14.52 17.05 -22.10
N PRO A 316 15.08 18.14 -21.56
CA PRO A 316 14.68 19.49 -21.94
C PRO A 316 15.35 19.87 -23.27
N SER A 317 14.54 20.12 -24.29
CA SER A 317 14.95 20.80 -25.53
C SER A 317 14.67 22.31 -25.42
N PRO A 318 15.47 23.16 -26.09
CA PRO A 318 15.73 24.54 -25.68
C PRO A 318 14.58 25.52 -25.95
N ASP A 319 14.57 26.59 -25.14
CA ASP A 319 13.63 27.69 -25.14
C ASP A 319 13.55 28.43 -26.48
N VAL A 320 12.34 28.56 -27.02
CA VAL A 320 12.00 29.53 -28.06
C VAL A 320 11.30 30.70 -27.36
N ILE A 321 11.96 31.85 -27.36
CA ILE A 321 11.44 33.14 -26.88
C ILE A 321 10.39 33.60 -27.88
N VAL A 322 9.13 33.68 -27.45
CA VAL A 322 8.10 34.45 -28.14
C VAL A 322 7.97 35.77 -27.39
N ILE A 323 8.39 36.84 -28.05
CA ILE A 323 8.20 38.22 -27.62
C ILE A 323 6.75 38.56 -27.98
N ASP A 324 5.91 38.78 -26.97
CA ASP A 324 4.65 39.50 -27.14
C ASP A 324 4.73 40.76 -26.27
N ASP A 325 4.60 41.89 -26.95
CA ASP A 325 4.87 43.24 -26.49
C ASP A 325 3.53 43.97 -26.50
N SER A 326 2.97 44.28 -25.33
CA SER A 326 1.86 45.23 -25.17
C SER A 326 1.72 45.66 -23.71
N ASP A 327 2.14 46.91 -23.48
CA ASP A 327 1.89 47.79 -22.34
C ASP A 327 0.39 47.96 -22.03
N ASP A 328 0.02 47.92 -20.74
CA ASP A 328 -0.90 48.87 -20.09
C ASP A 328 -0.89 48.67 -18.55
N GLU A 329 -0.37 49.66 -17.82
CA GLU A 329 -0.40 49.84 -16.35
C GLU A 329 -1.56 50.80 -15.96
N PRO A 330 -1.85 51.13 -14.67
CA PRO A 330 -1.41 50.57 -13.38
C PRO A 330 -2.58 50.33 -12.39
N GLY A 331 -2.36 49.52 -11.34
CA GLY A 331 -3.37 49.35 -10.28
C GLY A 331 -2.92 48.65 -9.00
N GLY A 332 -2.21 49.38 -8.12
CA GLY A 332 -2.34 49.28 -6.66
C GLY A 332 -1.71 48.09 -5.92
N LEU A 333 -0.41 48.19 -5.61
CA LEU A 333 0.23 47.39 -4.54
C LEU A 333 0.44 48.26 -3.29
N ALA A 334 0.04 47.72 -2.14
CA ALA A 334 0.20 48.30 -0.81
C ALA A 334 1.70 48.43 -0.42
N PRO A 335 2.08 49.43 0.39
CA PRO A 335 3.46 49.59 0.82
C PRO A 335 3.84 48.57 1.92
N PRO A 336 5.15 48.25 2.05
CA PRO A 336 5.63 47.27 3.02
C PRO A 336 5.57 47.81 4.46
N VAL A 337 5.33 46.90 5.41
CA VAL A 337 5.29 47.17 6.85
C VAL A 337 6.69 47.54 7.37
N PRO A 338 6.87 48.66 8.10
CA PRO A 338 8.17 49.06 8.62
C PRO A 338 8.63 48.18 9.80
N THR A 339 9.92 47.88 9.84
CA THR A 339 10.57 47.12 10.91
C THR A 339 10.62 47.92 12.21
N ALA A 340 10.67 47.22 13.35
CA ALA A 340 10.61 47.80 14.70
C ALA A 340 11.65 48.91 14.98
N GLN A 341 12.77 48.94 14.25
CA GLN A 341 13.78 50.00 14.35
C GLN A 341 13.35 51.32 13.69
N GLN A 342 12.51 51.30 12.64
CA GLN A 342 12.02 52.52 12.00
C GLN A 342 10.89 53.20 12.79
N GLN A 343 10.08 52.43 13.53
CA GLN A 343 9.05 52.98 14.42
C GLN A 343 9.64 53.75 15.60
N GLN A 344 10.78 53.29 16.13
CA GLN A 344 11.44 53.96 17.26
C GLN A 344 12.09 55.30 16.87
N GLN A 345 12.52 55.44 15.61
CA GLN A 345 13.07 56.69 15.09
C GLN A 345 12.00 57.74 14.77
N GLN A 346 10.84 57.32 14.25
CA GLN A 346 9.71 58.24 14.02
C GLN A 346 9.10 58.77 15.31
N GLN A 347 9.05 57.95 16.37
CA GLN A 347 8.52 58.37 17.67
C GLN A 347 9.42 59.39 18.39
N GLN A 348 10.74 59.36 18.13
CA GLN A 348 11.67 60.38 18.64
C GLN A 348 11.58 61.71 17.86
N GLN A 349 11.27 61.68 16.56
CA GLN A 349 11.10 62.91 15.78
C GLN A 349 9.77 63.63 16.05
N GLN A 350 8.71 62.92 16.45
CA GLN A 350 7.43 63.54 16.83
C GLN A 350 7.43 64.19 18.23
N MET A 351 8.40 63.90 19.10
CA MET A 351 8.54 64.59 20.39
C MET A 351 9.38 65.88 20.31
N GLN A 352 9.89 66.25 19.13
CA GLN A 352 10.68 67.47 18.93
C GLN A 352 10.01 68.49 17.98
N GLN A 353 8.69 68.38 17.76
CA GLN A 353 7.88 69.43 17.13
C GLN A 353 6.82 69.97 18.09
#